data_AF-A0A1C6WGB6-F1
#
_entry.id   AF-A0A1C6WGB6-F1
#
_cell.length_a   1.000
_cell.length_b   1.000
_cell.length_c   1.000
_cell.angle_alpha   90.00
_cell.angle_beta   90.00
_cell.angle_gamma   90.00
#
_symmetry.space_group_name_H-M   'P 1'
#
loop_
_entity.id
_entity.type
_entity.pdbx_description
1 polymer ?
#
loop_
_entity_poly.entity_id
_entity_poly.type
_entity_poly.pdbx_seq_one_letter_code
_entity_poly.pdbx_strand_id
1 'polypeptide(L)'
;MNKGYIKVVLALLSVAGYMQNVVFAIDSISNTNSLNENGKQQSPINPEEAKQAADVAADALNVARKNIENINDYKPYPVDNEEEVTYFKEVNKVYVGIINVTIPNPDSYDGVINMLWDVNGERSFDNAFIKGNVSKVYNENLVIRQQRYKNYLWGKHYNVVANKIEVSKDETAIVLASSDMKDHVKGDYRPYINPLVKSANSFKPEIDSEDVVINGVSIRMYAHLVAFFIKKEANCVKITHIASYEHMDPMNSDGQSIIKLTGAKLINIIKLKDIFKKK
;
A
#
# COMPACT_ATOMS: atom_id res chain seq x y z
N MET A 1 5.92 -32.68 16.80
CA MET A 1 5.94 -31.68 15.70
C MET A 1 5.63 -30.31 16.27
N ASN A 2 6.56 -29.36 16.17
CA ASN A 2 6.41 -28.03 16.75
C ASN A 2 5.41 -27.21 15.91
N LYS A 3 4.31 -26.75 16.53
CA LYS A 3 3.23 -26.01 15.86
C LYS A 3 3.72 -24.73 15.16
N GLY A 4 4.84 -24.15 15.63
CA GLY A 4 5.47 -22.99 14.99
C GLY A 4 6.12 -23.30 13.64
N TYR A 5 6.74 -24.47 13.49
CA TYR A 5 7.47 -24.83 12.26
C TYR A 5 6.51 -25.06 11.07
N ILE A 6 5.34 -25.64 11.32
CA ILE A 6 4.32 -25.90 10.29
C ILE A 6 3.75 -24.58 9.72
N LYS A 7 3.56 -23.56 10.56
CA LYS A 7 3.07 -22.24 10.11
C LYS A 7 4.07 -21.52 9.21
N VAL A 8 5.37 -21.56 9.56
CA VAL A 8 6.43 -20.92 8.77
C VAL A 8 6.60 -21.60 7.42
N VAL A 9 6.54 -22.93 7.38
CA VAL A 9 6.63 -23.70 6.12
C VAL A 9 5.43 -23.42 5.20
N LEU A 10 4.21 -23.33 5.74
CA LEU A 10 3.02 -22.97 4.94
C LEU A 10 3.10 -21.54 4.39
N ALA A 11 3.58 -20.58 5.19
CA ALA A 11 3.75 -19.20 4.75
C ALA A 11 4.75 -19.11 3.59
N LEU A 12 5.89 -19.79 3.67
CA LEU A 12 6.91 -19.84 2.62
C LEU A 12 6.41 -20.54 1.34
N LEU A 13 5.62 -21.62 1.48
CA LEU A 13 5.00 -22.29 0.34
C LEU A 13 3.96 -21.41 -0.37
N SER A 14 3.20 -20.60 0.37
CA SER A 14 2.25 -19.63 -0.23
C SER A 14 2.97 -18.56 -1.04
N VAL A 15 4.14 -18.10 -0.56
CA VAL A 15 4.96 -17.09 -1.26
C VAL A 15 5.60 -17.69 -2.50
N ALA A 16 6.08 -18.93 -2.44
CA ALA A 16 6.66 -19.62 -3.59
C ALA A 16 5.63 -19.92 -4.69
N GLY A 17 4.43 -20.38 -4.31
CA GLY A 17 3.32 -20.57 -5.26
C GLY A 17 2.84 -19.25 -5.88
N TYR A 18 2.79 -18.18 -5.08
CA TYR A 18 2.49 -16.83 -5.56
C TYR A 18 3.53 -16.33 -6.57
N MET A 19 4.82 -16.47 -6.25
CA MET A 19 5.90 -16.09 -7.17
C MET A 19 5.84 -16.87 -8.49
N GLN A 20 5.51 -18.16 -8.47
CA GLN A 20 5.32 -18.94 -9.69
C GLN A 20 4.16 -18.43 -10.54
N ASN A 21 3.01 -18.14 -9.93
CA ASN A 21 1.85 -17.57 -10.65
C ASN A 21 2.17 -16.20 -11.25
N VAL A 22 2.93 -15.36 -10.54
CA VAL A 22 3.36 -14.05 -11.06
C VAL A 22 4.33 -14.21 -12.23
N VAL A 23 5.30 -15.14 -12.15
CA VAL A 23 6.22 -15.43 -13.27
C VAL A 23 5.47 -15.90 -14.52
N PHE A 24 4.52 -16.84 -14.38
CA PHE A 24 3.69 -17.29 -15.51
C PHE A 24 2.85 -16.16 -16.12
N ALA A 25 2.29 -15.28 -15.29
CA ALA A 25 1.53 -14.14 -15.77
C ALA A 25 2.42 -13.14 -16.53
N ILE A 26 3.65 -12.88 -16.05
CA ILE A 26 4.61 -11.98 -16.70
C ILE A 26 5.01 -12.51 -18.09
N ASP A 27 5.29 -13.81 -18.23
CA ASP A 27 5.63 -14.42 -19.52
C ASP A 27 4.50 -14.23 -20.55
N SER A 28 3.23 -14.32 -20.11
CA SER A 28 2.07 -14.11 -20.97
C SER A 28 1.90 -12.65 -21.43
N ILE A 29 2.28 -11.68 -20.58
CA ILE A 29 2.09 -10.24 -20.80
C ILE A 29 3.17 -9.63 -21.68
N SER A 30 4.37 -10.22 -21.70
CA SER A 30 5.44 -9.84 -22.63
C SER A 30 4.98 -9.85 -24.11
N ASN A 31 3.88 -10.54 -24.42
CA ASN A 31 3.27 -10.64 -25.74
C ASN A 31 2.07 -9.73 -26.00
N THR A 32 1.67 -8.85 -25.06
CA THR A 32 0.47 -8.00 -25.20
C THR A 32 0.72 -6.54 -24.85
N ASN A 33 0.41 -5.63 -25.78
CA ASN A 33 0.38 -4.19 -25.53
C ASN A 33 -0.80 -3.85 -24.59
N SER A 34 -0.51 -3.42 -23.36
CA SER A 34 -1.54 -2.94 -22.43
C SER A 34 -1.84 -1.45 -22.63
N LEU A 35 -3.12 -1.08 -22.50
CA LEU A 35 -3.59 0.30 -22.47
C LEU A 35 -3.76 0.72 -21.02
N ASN A 36 -3.24 1.90 -20.63
CA ASN A 36 -3.58 2.48 -19.33
C ASN A 36 -4.97 3.15 -19.37
N GLU A 37 -5.51 3.54 -18.21
CA GLU A 37 -6.86 4.14 -18.07
C GLU A 37 -7.07 5.41 -18.93
N ASN A 38 -5.99 6.04 -19.42
CA ASN A 38 -6.03 7.21 -20.29
C ASN A 38 -5.90 6.89 -21.79
N GLY A 39 -5.94 5.61 -22.18
CA GLY A 39 -5.82 5.18 -23.56
C GLY A 39 -4.43 5.39 -24.18
N LYS A 40 -3.41 5.70 -23.38
CA LYS A 40 -2.03 5.75 -23.85
C LYS A 40 -1.48 4.32 -23.90
N GLN A 41 -0.85 3.97 -25.03
CA GLN A 41 -0.11 2.72 -25.15
C GLN A 41 1.05 2.73 -24.15
N GLN A 42 1.05 1.77 -23.25
CA GLN A 42 2.20 1.54 -22.39
C GLN A 42 3.32 0.92 -23.24
N SER A 43 4.55 1.42 -23.08
CA SER A 43 5.71 0.76 -23.68
C SER A 43 5.77 -0.71 -23.26
N PRO A 44 6.30 -1.61 -24.11
CA PRO A 44 6.45 -3.03 -23.78
C PRO A 44 7.07 -3.21 -22.38
N ILE A 45 6.43 -4.03 -21.55
CA ILE A 45 6.87 -4.27 -20.18
C ILE A 45 8.17 -5.07 -20.23
N ASN A 46 9.23 -4.55 -19.61
CA ASN A 46 10.46 -5.30 -19.39
C ASN A 46 10.17 -6.42 -18.37
N PRO A 47 10.34 -7.72 -18.73
CA PRO A 47 10.09 -8.84 -17.82
C PRO A 47 10.94 -8.78 -16.54
N GLU A 48 12.17 -8.28 -16.63
CA GLU A 48 13.05 -8.14 -15.46
C GLU A 48 12.52 -7.08 -14.49
N GLU A 49 12.01 -5.97 -15.01
CA GLU A 49 11.38 -4.93 -14.20
C GLU A 49 10.09 -5.45 -13.52
N ALA A 50 9.27 -6.21 -14.25
CA ALA A 50 8.05 -6.81 -13.69
C ALA A 50 8.38 -7.80 -12.56
N LYS A 51 9.45 -8.59 -12.72
CA LYS A 51 9.95 -9.48 -11.67
C LYS A 51 10.42 -8.70 -10.45
N GLN A 52 11.18 -7.62 -10.62
CA GLN A 52 11.60 -6.77 -9.50
C GLN A 52 10.40 -6.12 -8.79
N ALA A 53 9.39 -5.68 -9.51
CA ALA A 53 8.15 -5.16 -8.92
C ALA A 53 7.43 -6.24 -8.08
N ALA A 54 7.40 -7.49 -8.57
CA ALA A 54 6.85 -8.62 -7.82
C ALA A 54 7.67 -8.91 -6.55
N ASP A 55 8.99 -8.85 -6.62
CA ASP A 55 9.88 -9.02 -5.46
C ASP A 55 9.61 -7.93 -4.40
N VAL A 56 9.40 -6.68 -4.83
CA VAL A 56 9.00 -5.57 -3.94
C VAL A 56 7.68 -5.85 -3.23
N ALA A 57 6.67 -6.30 -3.96
CA ALA A 57 5.37 -6.65 -3.38
C ALA A 57 5.46 -7.83 -2.40
N ALA A 58 6.22 -8.87 -2.73
CA ALA A 58 6.40 -10.04 -1.88
C ALA A 58 7.14 -9.69 -0.57
N ASP A 59 8.19 -8.87 -0.65
CA ASP A 59 8.90 -8.36 0.53
C ASP A 59 7.99 -7.47 1.39
N ALA A 60 7.22 -6.56 0.78
CA ALA A 60 6.25 -5.73 1.49
C ALA A 60 5.21 -6.57 2.25
N LEU A 61 4.68 -7.63 1.62
CA LEU A 61 3.76 -8.57 2.26
C LEU A 61 4.41 -9.28 3.47
N ASN A 62 5.66 -9.73 3.32
CA ASN A 62 6.39 -10.39 4.40
C ASN A 62 6.65 -9.44 5.58
N VAL A 63 7.06 -8.20 5.30
CA VAL A 63 7.24 -7.18 6.34
C VAL A 63 5.91 -6.86 7.03
N ALA A 64 4.83 -6.74 6.28
CA ALA A 64 3.49 -6.50 6.83
C ALA A 64 3.05 -7.63 7.77
N ARG A 65 3.17 -8.90 7.35
CA ARG A 65 2.84 -10.07 8.18
C ARG A 65 3.67 -10.11 9.46
N LYS A 66 4.98 -9.87 9.37
CA LYS A 66 5.87 -9.83 10.53
C LYS A 66 5.45 -8.75 11.53
N ASN A 67 4.96 -7.60 11.07
CA ASN A 67 4.48 -6.56 11.97
C ASN A 67 3.19 -6.97 12.70
N ILE A 68 2.26 -7.65 12.02
CA ILE A 68 1.03 -8.18 12.65
C ILE A 68 1.36 -9.27 13.67
N GLU A 69 2.26 -10.20 13.36
CA GLU A 69 2.67 -11.27 14.27
C GLU A 69 3.25 -10.73 15.59
N ASN A 70 3.90 -9.55 15.53
CA ASN A 70 4.53 -8.89 16.67
C ASN A 70 3.73 -7.67 17.17
N ILE A 71 2.41 -7.62 16.91
CA ILE A 71 1.56 -6.49 17.31
C ILE A 71 1.56 -6.23 18.83
N ASN A 72 1.83 -7.25 19.65
CA ASN A 72 1.93 -7.13 21.11
C ASN A 72 3.07 -6.20 21.56
N ASP A 73 4.07 -5.95 20.71
CA ASP A 73 5.15 -5.01 20.99
C ASP A 73 4.76 -3.55 20.69
N TYR A 74 3.59 -3.32 20.10
CA TYR A 74 3.14 -1.99 19.71
C TYR A 74 2.43 -1.32 20.89
N LYS A 75 2.61 0.00 21.00
CA LYS A 75 1.95 0.80 22.04
C LYS A 75 0.64 1.36 21.50
N PRO A 76 -0.45 1.31 22.28
CA PRO A 76 -1.69 1.96 21.88
C PRO A 76 -1.50 3.47 21.78
N TYR A 77 -2.10 4.05 20.75
CA TYR A 77 -2.17 5.47 20.48
C TYR A 77 -3.63 5.79 20.09
N PRO A 78 -4.49 6.09 21.07
CA PRO A 78 -5.85 6.55 20.79
C PRO A 78 -5.79 7.86 20.00
N VAL A 79 -6.59 7.96 18.95
CA VAL A 79 -6.84 9.22 18.25
C VAL A 79 -8.16 9.78 18.78
N ASP A 80 -8.21 11.09 19.05
CA ASP A 80 -9.36 11.71 19.71
C ASP A 80 -10.67 11.43 18.96
N ASN A 81 -11.71 11.08 19.74
CA ASN A 81 -13.09 10.83 19.27
C ASN A 81 -13.31 9.55 18.43
N GLU A 82 -12.35 8.64 18.36
CA GLU A 82 -12.51 7.35 17.69
C GLU A 82 -12.55 6.19 18.70
N GLU A 83 -13.42 5.21 18.47
CA GLU A 83 -13.50 4.00 19.31
C GLU A 83 -12.34 3.04 19.01
N GLU A 84 -11.95 2.94 17.74
CA GLU A 84 -10.84 2.10 17.32
C GLU A 84 -9.48 2.70 17.71
N VAL A 85 -8.70 1.91 18.45
CA VAL A 85 -7.36 2.29 18.88
C VAL A 85 -6.35 1.97 17.78
N THR A 86 -5.52 2.95 17.43
CA THR A 86 -4.33 2.70 16.61
C THR A 86 -3.16 2.24 17.47
N TYR A 87 -2.25 1.46 16.91
CA TYR A 87 -1.09 0.92 17.60
C TYR A 87 0.17 1.33 16.86
N PHE A 88 1.19 1.82 17.57
CA PHE A 88 2.44 2.28 16.95
C PHE A 88 3.68 1.61 17.55
N LYS A 89 4.66 1.36 16.69
CA LYS A 89 6.00 0.91 17.06
C LYS A 89 7.03 1.57 16.15
N GLU A 90 8.18 1.90 16.72
CA GLU A 90 9.35 2.29 15.93
C GLU A 90 10.04 1.03 15.39
N VAL A 91 10.24 0.98 14.08
CA VAL A 91 10.90 -0.10 13.36
C VAL A 91 11.89 0.53 12.40
N ASN A 92 13.19 0.21 12.52
CA ASN A 92 14.25 0.79 11.68
C ASN A 92 14.20 2.34 11.62
N LYS A 93 14.01 3.01 12.76
CA LYS A 93 13.93 4.47 12.90
C LYS A 93 12.74 5.15 12.22
N VAL A 94 11.73 4.38 11.79
CA VAL A 94 10.45 4.91 11.31
C VAL A 94 9.30 4.34 12.12
N TYR A 95 8.17 5.03 12.14
CA TYR A 95 6.98 4.58 12.87
C TYR A 95 6.06 3.78 11.96
N VAL A 96 5.67 2.60 12.42
CA VAL A 96 4.65 1.75 11.79
C VAL A 96 3.41 1.81 12.66
N GLY A 97 2.28 2.15 12.05
CA GLY A 97 0.98 2.18 12.69
C GLY A 97 0.08 1.04 12.20
N ILE A 98 -0.76 0.51 13.08
CA ILE A 98 -1.72 -0.55 12.79
C ILE A 98 -3.08 -0.18 13.37
N ILE A 99 -4.15 -0.43 12.63
CA ILE A 99 -5.54 -0.35 13.10
C ILE A 99 -6.31 -1.59 12.64
N ASN A 100 -7.21 -2.07 13.50
CA ASN A 100 -8.14 -3.15 13.18
C ASN A 100 -9.56 -2.61 13.11
N VAL A 101 -10.27 -2.90 12.01
CA VAL A 101 -11.66 -2.50 11.80
C VAL A 101 -12.50 -3.72 11.48
N THR A 102 -13.72 -3.76 12.02
CA THR A 102 -14.70 -4.81 11.73
C THR A 102 -15.95 -4.19 11.13
N ILE A 103 -16.33 -4.66 9.94
CA ILE A 103 -17.56 -4.28 9.26
C ILE A 103 -18.57 -5.42 9.48
N PRO A 104 -19.70 -5.21 10.19
CA PRO A 104 -20.67 -6.26 10.54
C PRO A 104 -21.59 -6.61 9.36
N ASN A 105 -20.99 -6.86 8.19
CA ASN A 105 -21.66 -7.22 6.96
C ASN A 105 -20.73 -8.10 6.11
N PRO A 106 -20.87 -9.44 6.13
CA PRO A 106 -19.97 -10.33 5.39
C PRO A 106 -20.12 -10.20 3.87
N ASP A 107 -21.27 -9.71 3.39
CA ASP A 107 -21.53 -9.48 1.96
C ASP A 107 -20.77 -8.26 1.42
N SER A 108 -20.18 -7.45 2.30
CA SER A 108 -19.35 -6.30 1.91
C SER A 108 -17.95 -6.68 1.43
N TYR A 109 -17.54 -7.94 1.56
CA TYR A 109 -16.16 -8.40 1.33
C TYR A 109 -15.58 -7.94 -0.02
N ASP A 110 -16.26 -8.25 -1.13
CA ASP A 110 -15.80 -7.88 -2.46
C ASP A 110 -15.85 -6.35 -2.67
N GLY A 111 -16.86 -5.69 -2.08
CA GLY A 111 -16.99 -4.23 -2.12
C GLY A 111 -15.82 -3.52 -1.44
N VAL A 112 -15.39 -4.02 -0.28
CA VAL A 112 -14.22 -3.50 0.47
C VAL A 112 -12.95 -3.69 -0.34
N ILE A 113 -12.72 -4.88 -0.91
CA ILE A 113 -11.54 -5.16 -1.75
C ILE A 113 -11.51 -4.21 -2.95
N ASN A 114 -12.64 -4.09 -3.67
CA ASN A 114 -12.73 -3.24 -4.85
C ASN A 114 -12.47 -1.77 -4.50
N MET A 115 -13.02 -1.27 -3.38
CA MET A 115 -12.79 0.10 -2.93
C MET A 115 -11.34 0.36 -2.52
N LEU A 116 -10.66 -0.60 -1.89
CA LEU A 116 -9.25 -0.44 -1.49
C LEU A 116 -8.27 -0.60 -2.65
N TRP A 117 -8.62 -1.41 -3.65
CA TRP A 117 -7.81 -1.62 -4.85
C TRP A 117 -7.94 -0.49 -5.86
N ASP A 118 -9.13 0.09 -6.01
CA ASP A 118 -9.40 1.23 -6.90
C ASP A 118 -8.46 2.39 -6.57
N VAL A 119 -7.75 2.89 -7.60
CA VAL A 119 -6.80 4.00 -7.47
C VAL A 119 -7.45 5.28 -6.93
N ASN A 120 -8.76 5.44 -7.10
CA ASN A 120 -9.57 6.55 -6.61
C ASN A 120 -10.51 6.18 -5.46
N GLY A 121 -10.50 4.93 -4.98
CA GLY A 121 -11.44 4.46 -3.96
C GLY A 121 -11.29 5.16 -2.60
N GLU A 122 -10.07 5.60 -2.27
CA GLU A 122 -9.78 6.43 -1.08
C GLU A 122 -10.62 7.71 -1.01
N ARG A 123 -11.09 8.25 -2.16
CA ARG A 123 -11.97 9.43 -2.19
C ARG A 123 -13.23 9.24 -1.33
N SER A 124 -13.69 8.01 -1.16
CA SER A 124 -14.90 7.70 -0.40
C SER A 124 -14.71 7.84 1.11
N PHE A 125 -13.48 7.78 1.63
CA PHE A 125 -13.21 7.75 3.06
C PHE A 125 -12.06 8.67 3.53
N ASP A 126 -11.25 9.24 2.63
CA ASP A 126 -10.19 10.21 2.93
C ASP A 126 -10.47 11.57 2.25
N ASN A 127 -10.86 12.57 3.03
CA ASN A 127 -11.20 13.92 2.52
C ASN A 127 -9.97 14.69 1.98
N ALA A 128 -8.76 14.26 2.37
CA ALA A 128 -7.53 14.81 1.84
C ALA A 128 -7.19 14.22 0.47
N PHE A 129 -7.74 13.06 0.09
CA PHE A 129 -7.49 12.45 -1.20
C PHE A 129 -8.00 13.34 -2.35
N ILE A 130 -7.14 13.54 -3.36
CA ILE A 130 -7.47 14.32 -4.57
C ILE A 130 -7.80 13.34 -5.70
N LYS A 131 -6.82 12.54 -6.10
CA LYS A 131 -6.93 11.54 -7.17
C LYS A 131 -5.77 10.56 -7.13
N GLY A 132 -5.96 9.42 -7.79
CA GLY A 132 -4.92 8.46 -8.09
C GLY A 132 -4.95 8.07 -9.55
N ASN A 133 -3.78 7.68 -10.08
CA ASN A 133 -3.65 7.14 -11.42
C ASN A 133 -2.77 5.89 -11.40
N VAL A 134 -2.96 5.04 -12.40
CA VAL A 134 -2.02 3.97 -12.71
C VAL A 134 -0.91 4.53 -13.62
N SER A 135 0.32 4.55 -13.11
CA SER A 135 1.51 4.98 -13.87
C SER A 135 2.09 3.83 -14.71
N LYS A 136 1.95 2.58 -14.25
CA LYS A 136 2.45 1.40 -14.98
C LYS A 136 1.65 0.15 -14.60
N VAL A 137 1.30 -0.68 -15.57
CA VAL A 137 0.65 -1.98 -15.34
C VAL A 137 1.66 -3.09 -15.62
N TYR A 138 1.89 -3.99 -14.67
CA TYR A 138 2.63 -5.23 -14.92
C TYR A 138 1.68 -6.41 -15.12
N ASN A 139 0.58 -6.45 -14.37
CA ASN A 139 -0.59 -7.29 -14.58
C ASN A 139 -1.81 -6.69 -13.85
N GLU A 140 -2.97 -7.32 -13.94
CA GLU A 140 -4.23 -6.86 -13.32
C GLU A 140 -4.17 -6.64 -11.80
N ASN A 141 -3.22 -7.31 -11.13
CA ASN A 141 -3.04 -7.32 -9.69
C ASN A 141 -1.73 -6.65 -9.26
N LEU A 142 -0.85 -6.23 -10.17
CA LEU A 142 0.47 -5.65 -9.89
C LEU A 142 0.69 -4.43 -10.76
N VAL A 143 0.70 -3.25 -10.13
CA VAL A 143 0.78 -1.96 -10.82
C VAL A 143 1.71 -1.01 -10.06
N ILE A 144 2.19 0.02 -10.74
CA ILE A 144 2.64 1.25 -10.09
C ILE A 144 1.49 2.25 -10.14
N ARG A 145 1.10 2.76 -8.97
CA ARG A 145 0.10 3.83 -8.88
C ARG A 145 0.67 5.06 -8.19
N GLN A 146 0.24 6.22 -8.67
CA GLN A 146 0.48 7.51 -8.05
C GLN A 146 -0.77 7.92 -7.27
N GLN A 147 -0.60 8.40 -6.03
CA GLN A 147 -1.71 8.93 -5.23
C GLN A 147 -1.42 10.38 -4.80
N ARG A 148 -2.43 11.25 -4.89
CA ARG A 148 -2.33 12.68 -4.58
C ARG A 148 -3.27 13.10 -3.46
N TYR A 149 -2.77 13.96 -2.59
CA TYR A 149 -3.44 14.44 -1.40
C TYR A 149 -3.33 15.96 -1.25
N LYS A 150 -4.30 16.57 -0.57
CA LYS A 150 -4.26 17.97 -0.14
C LYS A 150 -3.21 18.14 0.95
N ASN A 151 -2.48 19.25 0.91
CA ASN A 151 -1.64 19.74 2.00
C ASN A 151 -1.91 21.25 2.18
N TYR A 152 -1.46 21.83 3.30
CA TYR A 152 -1.82 23.20 3.70
C TYR A 152 -1.60 24.26 2.61
N LEU A 153 -0.43 24.24 1.94
CA LEU A 153 -0.06 25.19 0.88
C LEU A 153 0.07 24.53 -0.51
N TRP A 154 0.24 23.20 -0.57
CA TRP A 154 0.64 22.47 -1.77
C TRP A 154 -0.15 21.15 -1.89
N GLY A 155 0.03 20.41 -2.99
CA GLY A 155 -0.37 19.00 -3.03
C GLY A 155 0.73 18.11 -2.45
N LYS A 156 0.40 16.96 -1.86
CA LYS A 156 1.36 15.87 -1.60
C LYS A 156 1.10 14.72 -2.58
N HIS A 157 2.15 14.00 -2.98
CA HIS A 157 1.98 12.79 -3.78
C HIS A 157 3.01 11.73 -3.41
N TYR A 158 2.70 10.48 -3.68
CA TYR A 158 3.67 9.39 -3.65
C TYR A 158 3.37 8.39 -4.76
N ASN A 159 4.41 7.64 -5.13
CA ASN A 159 4.33 6.53 -6.07
C ASN A 159 4.65 5.23 -5.33
N VAL A 160 3.93 4.17 -5.66
CA VAL A 160 4.04 2.87 -4.98
C VAL A 160 3.91 1.73 -5.97
N VAL A 161 4.67 0.66 -5.75
CA VAL A 161 4.29 -0.66 -6.25
C VAL A 161 3.10 -1.12 -5.42
N ALA A 162 1.98 -1.38 -6.06
CA ALA A 162 0.76 -1.85 -5.43
C ALA A 162 0.43 -3.26 -5.94
N ASN A 163 0.06 -4.15 -5.03
CA ASN A 163 -0.24 -5.52 -5.37
C ASN A 163 -1.44 -6.08 -4.59
N LYS A 164 -2.41 -6.68 -5.30
CA LYS A 164 -3.57 -7.37 -4.74
C LYS A 164 -3.34 -8.88 -4.80
N ILE A 165 -3.50 -9.56 -3.67
CA ILE A 165 -3.13 -10.96 -3.50
C ILE A 165 -4.32 -11.69 -2.88
N GLU A 166 -4.88 -12.66 -3.59
CA GLU A 166 -5.80 -13.62 -2.99
C GLU A 166 -4.98 -14.59 -2.13
N VAL A 167 -5.10 -14.49 -0.81
CA VAL A 167 -4.41 -15.38 0.15
C VAL A 167 -5.19 -16.69 0.31
N SER A 168 -6.52 -16.58 0.29
CA SER A 168 -7.46 -17.69 0.21
C SER A 168 -8.81 -17.17 -0.27
N LYS A 169 -9.78 -18.06 -0.49
CA LYS A 169 -11.16 -17.69 -0.85
C LYS A 169 -11.78 -16.62 0.06
N ASP A 170 -11.42 -16.59 1.34
CA ASP A 170 -11.97 -15.69 2.34
C ASP A 170 -10.95 -14.65 2.85
N GLU A 171 -9.76 -14.57 2.24
CA GLU A 171 -8.70 -13.66 2.68
C GLU A 171 -7.95 -13.03 1.50
N THR A 172 -7.91 -11.70 1.46
CA THR A 172 -7.21 -10.92 0.45
C THR A 172 -6.24 -9.97 1.14
N ALA A 173 -5.04 -9.85 0.60
CA ALA A 173 -4.07 -8.83 1.00
C ALA A 173 -3.89 -7.80 -0.12
N ILE A 174 -3.80 -6.53 0.24
CA ILE A 174 -3.36 -5.46 -0.67
C ILE A 174 -2.13 -4.82 -0.03
N VAL A 175 -1.01 -4.79 -0.75
CA VAL A 175 0.27 -4.27 -0.25
C VAL A 175 0.80 -3.18 -1.17
N LEU A 176 1.32 -2.12 -0.58
CA LEU A 176 1.92 -1.00 -1.27
C LEU A 176 3.28 -0.67 -0.64
N ALA A 177 4.27 -0.39 -1.47
CA ALA A 177 5.57 0.10 -1.04
C ALA A 177 6.15 1.07 -2.06
N SER A 178 6.66 2.20 -1.57
CA SER A 178 7.42 3.13 -2.39
C SER A 178 8.85 2.63 -2.59
N SER A 179 9.39 2.96 -3.76
CA SER A 179 10.80 2.83 -4.09
C SER A 179 11.33 4.17 -4.63
N ASP A 180 12.62 4.20 -4.99
CA ASP A 180 13.29 5.37 -5.57
C ASP A 180 12.95 5.53 -7.06
N MET A 181 11.66 5.64 -7.37
CA MET A 181 11.13 5.77 -8.72
C MET A 181 11.47 7.13 -9.33
N LYS A 182 11.80 7.14 -10.62
CA LYS A 182 12.11 8.37 -11.36
C LYS A 182 10.83 8.94 -11.94
N ASP A 183 10.33 10.00 -11.29
CA ASP A 183 9.06 10.66 -11.60
C ASP A 183 9.23 11.98 -12.39
N HIS A 184 10.45 12.29 -12.82
CA HIS A 184 10.85 13.49 -13.57
C HIS A 184 10.48 14.82 -12.93
N VAL A 185 10.33 14.89 -11.60
CA VAL A 185 10.18 16.16 -10.88
C VAL A 185 11.34 17.11 -11.20
N LYS A 186 11.04 18.38 -11.50
CA LYS A 186 12.04 19.45 -11.58
C LYS A 186 12.41 19.91 -10.16
N GLY A 187 13.69 19.88 -9.82
CA GLY A 187 14.20 20.37 -8.53
C GLY A 187 15.28 19.47 -7.91
N ASP A 188 15.56 19.67 -6.63
CA ASP A 188 16.57 18.89 -5.88
C ASP A 188 16.10 17.44 -5.69
N TYR A 189 16.67 16.54 -6.49
CA TYR A 189 16.47 15.11 -6.33
C TYR A 189 17.20 14.59 -5.09
N ARG A 190 16.45 14.01 -4.16
CA ARG A 190 16.98 13.24 -3.03
C ARG A 190 16.66 11.77 -3.25
N PRO A 191 17.68 10.89 -3.36
CA PRO A 191 17.45 9.45 -3.43
C PRO A 191 16.69 8.98 -2.21
N TYR A 192 15.69 8.14 -2.42
CA TYR A 192 14.93 7.53 -1.33
C TYR A 192 15.43 6.11 -1.05
N ILE A 193 15.50 5.75 0.24
CA ILE A 193 15.80 4.40 0.69
C ILE A 193 14.62 3.97 1.56
N ASN A 194 13.91 2.94 1.13
CA ASN A 194 12.84 2.34 1.92
C ASN A 194 13.44 1.63 3.16
N PRO A 195 13.12 2.09 4.37
CA PRO A 195 13.70 1.54 5.59
C PRO A 195 13.13 0.17 5.95
N LEU A 196 11.93 -0.15 5.45
CA LEU A 196 11.18 -1.37 5.79
C LEU A 196 11.28 -2.43 4.71
N VAL A 197 10.98 -2.10 3.45
CA VAL A 197 10.96 -3.01 2.31
C VAL A 197 12.31 -2.94 1.59
N LYS A 198 13.17 -3.95 1.76
CA LYS A 198 14.57 -3.87 1.33
C LYS A 198 14.74 -4.04 -0.17
N SER A 199 13.96 -4.93 -0.77
CA SER A 199 13.90 -5.13 -2.23
C SER A 199 13.54 -3.86 -3.00
N ALA A 200 12.79 -2.93 -2.39
CA ALA A 200 12.45 -1.64 -3.01
C ALA A 200 13.68 -0.75 -3.28
N ASN A 201 14.80 -0.95 -2.57
CA ASN A 201 15.98 -0.10 -2.70
C ASN A 201 16.76 -0.32 -4.01
N SER A 202 16.60 -1.48 -4.65
CA SER A 202 17.16 -1.76 -5.98
C SER A 202 16.18 -1.44 -7.11
N PHE A 203 14.90 -1.21 -6.81
CA PHE A 203 13.86 -1.05 -7.80
C PHE A 203 13.62 0.42 -8.14
N LYS A 204 14.18 0.89 -9.26
CA LYS A 204 14.18 2.31 -9.65
C LYS A 204 13.60 2.54 -11.05
N PRO A 205 12.33 2.16 -11.28
CA PRO A 205 11.71 2.31 -12.58
C PRO A 205 11.54 3.79 -12.95
N GLU A 206 11.48 4.04 -14.24
CA GLU A 206 11.03 5.31 -14.81
C GLU A 206 9.50 5.27 -14.94
N ILE A 207 8.83 6.33 -14.51
CA ILE A 207 7.37 6.40 -14.48
C ILE A 207 6.86 7.69 -15.09
N ASP A 208 5.74 7.57 -15.78
CA ASP A 208 4.98 8.73 -16.24
C ASP A 208 4.34 9.44 -15.04
N SER A 209 4.57 10.75 -14.98
CA SER A 209 4.05 11.65 -13.95
C SER A 209 3.14 12.71 -14.54
N GLU A 210 2.25 13.23 -13.70
CA GLU A 210 1.45 14.40 -14.07
C GLU A 210 2.27 15.69 -14.14
N ASP A 211 1.82 16.65 -14.94
CA ASP A 211 2.48 17.97 -15.06
C ASP A 211 2.68 18.68 -13.72
N VAL A 212 1.75 18.58 -12.78
CA VAL A 212 1.90 19.20 -11.46
C VAL A 212 3.00 18.56 -10.61
N VAL A 213 3.30 17.28 -10.85
CA VAL A 213 4.39 16.55 -10.22
C VAL A 213 5.68 16.95 -10.93
N ILE A 214 5.71 16.90 -12.27
CA ILE A 214 6.85 17.31 -13.09
C ILE A 214 7.27 18.75 -12.76
N ASN A 215 6.32 19.66 -12.56
CA ASN A 215 6.58 21.08 -12.28
C ASN A 215 6.90 21.37 -10.79
N GLY A 216 7.01 20.35 -9.94
CA GLY A 216 7.42 20.52 -8.53
C GLY A 216 6.38 21.19 -7.62
N VAL A 217 5.13 21.29 -8.08
CA VAL A 217 4.02 21.92 -7.31
C VAL A 217 3.51 20.97 -6.21
N SER A 218 3.73 19.67 -6.38
CA SER A 218 3.40 18.67 -5.37
C SER A 218 4.63 18.18 -4.62
N ILE A 219 4.57 18.27 -3.29
CA ILE A 219 5.59 17.74 -2.38
C ILE A 219 5.56 16.21 -2.42
N ARG A 220 6.74 15.60 -2.58
CA ARG A 220 6.87 14.13 -2.57
C ARG A 220 6.79 13.58 -1.16
N MET A 221 6.03 12.51 -0.99
CA MET A 221 5.95 11.66 0.20
C MET A 221 6.36 10.25 -0.21
N TYR A 222 6.67 9.40 0.76
CA TYR A 222 6.89 7.98 0.53
C TYR A 222 6.03 7.14 1.45
N ALA A 223 5.37 6.11 0.91
CA ALA A 223 4.77 5.06 1.70
C ALA A 223 5.85 3.99 1.93
N HIS A 224 6.44 3.98 3.13
CA HIS A 224 7.40 2.93 3.49
C HIS A 224 6.75 1.55 3.38
N LEU A 225 5.53 1.44 3.91
CA LEU A 225 4.68 0.26 3.83
C LEU A 225 3.23 0.67 4.04
N VAL A 226 2.35 0.23 3.17
CA VAL A 226 0.91 0.20 3.44
C VAL A 226 0.40 -1.20 3.14
N ALA A 227 -0.41 -1.75 4.03
CA ALA A 227 -1.03 -3.04 3.81
C ALA A 227 -2.46 -3.08 4.33
N PHE A 228 -3.29 -3.88 3.68
CA PHE A 228 -4.63 -4.24 4.11
C PHE A 228 -4.73 -5.76 4.08
N PHE A 229 -5.04 -6.38 5.21
CA PHE A 229 -5.46 -7.77 5.28
C PHE A 229 -6.96 -7.80 5.51
N ILE A 230 -7.69 -8.30 4.51
CA ILE A 230 -9.14 -8.26 4.46
C ILE A 230 -9.62 -9.70 4.55
N LYS A 231 -10.35 -10.02 5.62
CA LYS A 231 -10.81 -11.37 5.91
C LYS A 231 -12.33 -11.41 6.04
N LYS A 232 -12.97 -12.26 5.26
CA LYS A 232 -14.39 -12.60 5.40
C LYS A 232 -14.55 -13.59 6.54
N GLU A 233 -15.49 -13.31 7.43
CA GLU A 233 -15.96 -14.23 8.45
C GLU A 233 -17.48 -14.42 8.32
N ALA A 234 -18.05 -15.32 9.12
CA ALA A 234 -19.46 -15.73 8.99
C ALA A 234 -20.45 -14.55 9.08
N ASN A 235 -20.12 -13.51 9.84
CA ASN A 235 -21.00 -12.37 10.12
C ASN A 235 -20.36 -11.00 9.87
N CYS A 236 -19.11 -10.95 9.41
CA CYS A 236 -18.39 -9.69 9.25
C CYS A 236 -17.25 -9.78 8.23
N VAL A 237 -16.68 -8.62 7.91
CA VAL A 237 -15.38 -8.47 7.27
C VAL A 237 -14.44 -7.81 8.26
N LYS A 238 -13.30 -8.44 8.53
CA LYS A 238 -12.23 -7.88 9.35
C LYS A 238 -11.15 -7.30 8.46
N ILE A 239 -10.67 -6.11 8.82
CA ILE A 239 -9.61 -5.39 8.11
C ILE A 239 -8.50 -5.10 9.13
N THR A 240 -7.29 -5.59 8.86
CA THR A 240 -6.08 -5.10 9.54
C THR A 240 -5.34 -4.19 8.57
N HIS A 241 -5.32 -2.90 8.88
CA HIS A 241 -4.63 -1.88 8.08
C HIS A 241 -3.32 -1.48 8.75
N ILE A 242 -2.22 -1.58 8.01
CA ILE A 242 -0.89 -1.15 8.42
C ILE A 242 -0.49 0.03 7.56
N ALA A 243 0.12 1.06 8.15
CA ALA A 243 0.69 2.15 7.40
C ALA A 243 1.96 2.73 8.06
N SER A 244 2.89 3.15 7.21
CA SER A 244 4.10 3.86 7.59
C SER A 244 4.48 4.79 6.43
N TYR A 245 4.68 6.07 6.72
CA TYR A 245 4.94 7.10 5.72
C TYR A 245 6.08 8.01 6.11
N GLU A 246 6.81 8.49 5.11
CA GLU A 246 7.69 9.64 5.20
C GLU A 246 6.90 10.90 4.86
N HIS A 247 6.47 11.62 5.90
CA HIS A 247 5.87 12.95 5.74
C HIS A 247 7.00 13.96 5.52
N MET A 248 7.39 14.20 4.26
CA MET A 248 8.34 15.26 3.90
C MET A 248 7.68 16.64 4.11
N ASP A 249 7.52 17.02 5.37
CA ASP A 249 6.97 18.32 5.75
C ASP A 249 8.06 19.09 6.52
N PRO A 250 8.55 20.23 5.98
CA PRO A 250 9.60 21.00 6.64
C PRO A 250 9.22 21.52 8.03
N MET A 251 7.93 21.46 8.41
CA MET A 251 7.44 21.89 9.72
C MET A 251 7.33 20.77 10.77
N ASN A 252 7.39 19.49 10.39
CA ASN A 252 6.98 18.37 11.27
C ASN A 252 7.94 17.16 11.19
N SER A 253 9.18 17.34 11.66
CA SER A 253 10.21 16.29 11.62
C SER A 253 10.34 15.45 12.89
N ASP A 254 9.57 15.74 13.95
CA ASP A 254 9.62 14.95 15.19
C ASP A 254 8.74 13.69 15.11
N GLY A 255 9.09 12.68 15.90
CA GLY A 255 8.40 11.38 15.88
C GLY A 255 6.92 11.44 16.30
N GLN A 256 6.54 12.33 17.22
CA GLN A 256 5.14 12.46 17.64
C GLN A 256 4.28 13.04 16.52
N SER A 257 4.81 14.02 15.79
CA SER A 257 4.15 14.61 14.63
C SER A 257 3.93 13.58 13.51
N ILE A 258 4.93 12.71 13.25
CA ILE A 258 4.80 11.60 12.29
C ILE A 258 3.72 10.60 12.72
N ILE A 259 3.70 10.21 14.01
CA ILE A 259 2.68 9.31 14.56
C ILE A 259 1.29 9.93 14.41
N LYS A 260 1.12 11.21 14.75
CA LYS A 260 -0.16 11.92 14.64
C LYS A 260 -0.68 11.98 13.21
N LEU A 261 0.17 12.37 12.26
CA LEU A 261 -0.20 12.45 10.83
C LEU A 261 -0.53 11.06 10.26
N THR A 262 0.25 10.05 10.61
CA THR A 262 0.00 8.67 10.17
C THR A 262 -1.27 8.11 10.81
N GLY A 263 -1.51 8.38 12.10
CA GLY A 263 -2.70 7.99 12.84
C GLY A 263 -3.96 8.60 12.22
N ALA A 264 -3.93 9.89 11.92
CA ALA A 264 -5.03 10.59 11.23
C ALA A 264 -5.37 9.96 9.86
N LYS A 265 -4.36 9.48 9.12
CA LYS A 265 -4.59 8.78 7.84
C LYS A 265 -5.12 7.35 8.06
N LEU A 266 -4.61 6.62 9.06
CA LEU A 266 -5.06 5.26 9.40
C LEU A 266 -6.55 5.23 9.78
N ILE A 267 -7.02 6.16 10.61
CA ILE A 267 -8.41 6.14 11.12
C ILE A 267 -9.46 6.40 10.04
N ASN A 268 -9.09 6.98 8.88
CA ASN A 268 -10.04 7.18 7.78
C ASN A 268 -10.70 5.88 7.33
N ILE A 269 -10.04 4.72 7.51
CA ILE A 269 -10.59 3.40 7.19
C ILE A 269 -11.84 3.04 8.02
N ILE A 270 -12.04 3.65 9.19
CA ILE A 270 -13.22 3.43 10.05
C ILE A 270 -14.51 3.80 9.31
N LYS A 271 -14.49 4.81 8.44
CA LYS A 271 -15.66 5.24 7.64
C LYS A 271 -16.20 4.15 6.70
N LEU A 272 -15.40 3.12 6.39
CA LEU A 272 -15.90 1.96 5.65
C LEU A 272 -17.03 1.24 6.41
N LYS A 273 -17.07 1.33 7.75
CA LYS A 273 -18.18 0.79 8.57
C LYS A 273 -19.52 1.39 8.16
N ASP A 274 -19.56 2.70 7.90
CA ASP A 274 -20.79 3.39 7.51
C ASP A 274 -21.14 3.17 6.04
N ILE A 275 -20.12 3.17 5.17
CA ILE A 275 -20.28 2.92 3.73
C ILE A 275 -20.88 1.54 3.46
N PHE A 276 -20.38 0.52 4.17
CA PHE A 276 -20.79 -0.88 3.99
C PHE A 276 -21.75 -1.38 5.07
N LYS A 277 -22.29 -0.47 5.90
CA LYS A 277 -23.32 -0.80 6.86
C LYS A 277 -24.52 -1.41 6.13
N LYS A 278 -25.07 -2.48 6.70
CA LYS A 278 -26.30 -3.09 6.18
C LYS A 278 -27.42 -2.04 6.25
N LYS A 279 -28.04 -1.74 5.10
CA LYS A 279 -29.31 -1.01 5.06
C LYS A 279 -30.47 -1.94 5.38
#